data_AF-A0A7C4WUT8-F1
#
_entry.id   AF-A0A7C4WUT8-F1
#
_cell.length_a   1.000
_cell.length_b   1.000
_cell.length_c   1.000
_cell.angle_alpha   90.00
_cell.angle_beta   90.00
_cell.angle_gamma   90.00
#
_symmetry.space_group_name_H-M   'P 1'
#
loop_
_entity.id
_entity.type
_entity.pdbx_description
1 polymer ?
#
loop_
_entity_poly.entity_id
_entity_poly.type
_entity_poly.pdbx_seq_one_letter_code
_entity_poly.pdbx_strand_id
1 'polypeptide(L)'
;MQGSTHLVMGVLIQKILKNVKSAYLRYFLTALLAFISHGVLDKLARFTYHPPNPLFGDLFWTVYHLIIVLLSVFIIIKYWDEYKIGMIFSMLPDLDWVILHTSSFFSLQKTIFQYEPIFHNIFNLLDFIPPFKYFNSLPDLSLRWEGAVLESGVLLILIFLIHVVDGRTKTTN
;
A
#
# COMPACT_ATOMS: atom_id res chain seq x y z
N MET A 1 -5.04 -2.68 -0.84
CA MET A 1 -4.89 -2.15 -2.22
C MET A 1 -3.71 -2.90 -2.86
N GLN A 2 -3.22 -2.62 -4.07
CA GLN A 2 -2.04 -3.36 -4.55
C GLN A 2 -0.75 -2.86 -3.87
N GLY A 3 0.19 -3.76 -3.58
CA GLY A 3 1.46 -3.43 -2.90
C GLY A 3 2.25 -2.30 -3.55
N SER A 4 2.23 -2.23 -4.89
CA SER A 4 2.88 -1.13 -5.63
C SER A 4 2.38 0.26 -5.20
N THR A 5 1.09 0.39 -4.90
CA THR A 5 0.47 1.66 -4.51
C THR A 5 0.85 2.06 -3.08
N HIS A 6 0.96 1.09 -2.17
CA HIS A 6 1.47 1.31 -0.82
C HIS A 6 2.93 1.78 -0.85
N LEU A 7 3.78 1.12 -1.65
CA LEU A 7 5.19 1.51 -1.83
C LEU A 7 5.34 2.95 -2.34
N VAL A 8 4.61 3.32 -3.40
CA VAL A 8 4.66 4.69 -3.95
C VAL A 8 4.16 5.71 -2.93
N MET A 9 3.11 5.41 -2.17
CA MET A 9 2.63 6.28 -1.09
C MET A 9 3.71 6.46 0.00
N GLY A 10 4.38 5.38 0.41
CA GLY A 10 5.49 5.44 1.35
C GLY A 10 6.63 6.34 0.87
N VAL A 11 7.00 6.24 -0.42
CA VAL A 11 7.99 7.13 -1.06
C VAL A 11 7.52 8.59 -1.02
N LEU A 12 6.28 8.86 -1.41
CA LEU A 12 5.71 10.21 -1.43
C LEU A 12 5.72 10.85 -0.04
N ILE A 13 5.27 10.12 0.99
CA ILE A 13 5.24 10.60 2.38
C ILE A 13 6.65 10.95 2.85
N GLN A 14 7.62 10.04 2.69
CA GLN A 14 8.99 10.29 3.13
C GLN A 14 9.61 11.47 2.37
N LYS A 15 9.30 11.62 1.08
CA LYS A 15 9.76 12.74 0.25
C LYS A 15 9.19 14.08 0.72
N ILE A 16 7.89 14.16 1.01
CA ILE A 16 7.24 15.38 1.54
C ILE A 16 7.89 15.80 2.87
N LEU A 17 8.21 14.84 3.73
CA LEU A 17 8.82 15.08 5.03
C LEU A 17 10.32 15.38 4.99
N LYS A 18 10.97 15.37 3.81
CA LYS A 18 12.42 15.60 3.67
C LYS A 18 12.88 16.91 4.32
N ASN A 19 12.04 17.94 4.27
CA ASN A 19 12.31 19.29 4.80
C ASN A 19 12.15 19.43 6.33
N VAL A 20 11.69 18.38 7.03
CA VAL A 20 11.65 18.39 8.50
C VAL A 20 13.09 18.34 9.03
N LYS A 21 13.51 19.42 9.69
CA LYS A 21 14.91 19.61 10.15
C LYS A 21 15.39 18.55 11.13
N SER A 22 14.53 18.15 12.07
CA SER A 22 14.87 17.11 13.05
C SER A 22 14.77 15.73 12.41
N ALA A 23 15.90 15.02 12.34
CA ALA A 23 15.98 13.69 11.74
C ALA A 23 15.09 12.66 12.47
N TYR A 24 15.09 12.68 13.81
CA TYR A 24 14.23 11.79 14.62
C TYR A 24 12.75 12.04 14.36
N LEU A 25 12.34 13.31 14.36
CA LEU A 25 10.96 13.67 14.07
C LEU A 25 10.56 13.28 12.65
N ARG A 26 11.45 13.49 11.67
CA ARG A 26 11.23 13.10 10.27
C ARG A 26 10.99 11.61 10.13
N TYR A 27 11.85 10.77 10.71
CA TYR A 27 11.70 9.32 10.63
C TYR A 27 10.47 8.82 11.39
N PHE A 28 10.19 9.36 12.57
CA PHE A 28 8.98 9.04 13.32
C PHE A 28 7.72 9.38 12.53
N LEU A 29 7.61 10.61 12.01
CA LEU A 29 6.47 11.02 11.18
C LEU A 29 6.36 10.20 9.90
N THR A 30 7.48 9.87 9.27
CA THR A 30 7.49 9.01 8.07
C THR A 30 6.92 7.64 8.40
N ALA A 31 7.41 6.99 9.44
CA ALA A 31 6.95 5.66 9.85
C ALA A 31 5.46 5.68 10.21
N LEU A 32 5.04 6.64 11.03
CA LEU A 32 3.66 6.78 11.49
C LEU A 32 2.69 7.02 10.31
N LEU A 33 3.00 8.00 9.46
CA LEU A 33 2.13 8.35 8.34
C LEU A 33 2.13 7.27 7.26
N ALA A 34 3.26 6.64 6.97
CA ALA A 34 3.33 5.53 6.03
C ALA A 34 2.50 4.33 6.51
N PHE A 35 2.60 3.99 7.80
CA PHE A 35 1.80 2.93 8.40
C PHE A 35 0.30 3.25 8.35
N ILE A 36 -0.12 4.46 8.76
CA ILE A 36 -1.54 4.87 8.70
C ILE A 36 -2.05 4.90 7.25
N SER A 37 -1.21 5.34 6.31
CA SER A 37 -1.59 5.41 4.89
C SER A 37 -2.00 4.05 4.34
N HIS A 38 -1.42 2.96 4.85
CA HIS A 38 -1.81 1.61 4.46
C HIS A 38 -3.31 1.37 4.70
N GLY A 39 -3.80 1.58 5.93
CA GLY A 39 -5.21 1.40 6.25
C GLY A 39 -6.15 2.32 5.47
N VAL A 40 -5.72 3.55 5.17
CA VAL A 40 -6.48 4.48 4.33
C VAL A 40 -6.61 3.95 2.90
N LEU A 41 -5.50 3.49 2.32
CA LEU A 41 -5.45 2.92 0.98
C LEU A 41 -6.24 1.60 0.90
N ASP A 42 -6.23 0.79 1.94
CA ASP A 42 -6.99 -0.45 2.00
C ASP A 42 -8.49 -0.25 2.00
N LYS A 43 -8.98 0.85 2.57
CA LYS A 43 -10.40 1.20 2.44
C LYS A 43 -10.80 1.51 0.99
N LEU A 44 -9.84 1.88 0.14
CA LEU A 44 -10.06 2.03 -1.31
C LEU A 44 -9.94 0.69 -2.04
N ALA A 45 -9.40 -0.36 -1.42
CA ALA A 45 -9.18 -1.65 -2.09
C ALA A 45 -10.47 -2.25 -2.68
N ARG A 46 -11.59 -2.11 -1.96
CA ARG A 46 -12.92 -2.55 -2.44
C ARG A 46 -13.36 -1.81 -3.71
N PHE A 47 -12.91 -0.57 -3.90
CA PHE A 47 -13.21 0.25 -5.07
C PHE A 47 -12.18 0.05 -6.22
N THR A 48 -11.23 -0.86 -6.06
CA THR A 48 -10.17 -1.17 -7.04
C THR A 48 -10.17 -2.66 -7.34
N TYR A 49 -9.41 -3.11 -8.34
CA TYR A 49 -9.32 -4.54 -8.65
C TYR A 49 -8.36 -5.22 -7.67
N HIS A 50 -8.96 -5.88 -6.69
CA HIS A 50 -8.27 -6.56 -5.60
C HIS A 50 -9.10 -7.78 -5.13
N PRO A 51 -9.11 -8.88 -5.91
CA PRO A 51 -9.81 -10.09 -5.52
C PRO A 51 -9.33 -10.60 -4.15
N PRO A 52 -10.24 -11.06 -3.27
CA PRO A 52 -9.86 -11.52 -1.92
C PRO A 52 -9.04 -12.81 -1.93
N ASN A 53 -9.12 -13.58 -3.03
CA ASN A 53 -8.36 -14.80 -3.23
C ASN A 53 -7.64 -14.75 -4.59
N PRO A 54 -6.45 -15.35 -4.72
CA PRO A 54 -5.78 -15.52 -5.99
C PRO A 54 -6.64 -16.26 -7.02
N LEU A 55 -6.67 -15.76 -8.26
CA LEU A 55 -7.44 -16.34 -9.37
C LEU A 55 -6.50 -16.91 -10.44
N PHE A 56 -5.68 -17.90 -10.10
CA PHE A 56 -4.65 -18.46 -11.00
C PHE A 56 -5.17 -19.02 -12.33
N GLY A 57 -6.46 -19.36 -12.42
CA GLY A 57 -7.11 -19.81 -13.66
C GLY A 57 -7.62 -18.67 -14.55
N ASP A 58 -7.64 -17.43 -14.05
CA ASP A 58 -8.07 -16.26 -14.79
C ASP A 58 -6.86 -15.55 -15.43
N LEU A 59 -6.90 -15.44 -16.76
CA LEU A 59 -5.78 -14.87 -17.52
C LEU A 59 -5.58 -13.39 -17.20
N PHE A 60 -6.68 -12.63 -17.05
CA PHE A 60 -6.62 -11.21 -16.74
C PHE A 60 -5.95 -10.98 -15.39
N TRP A 61 -6.43 -11.66 -14.34
CA TRP A 61 -5.85 -11.60 -13.00
C TRP A 61 -4.37 -11.96 -13.01
N THR A 62 -3.99 -13.05 -13.69
CA THR A 62 -2.62 -13.54 -13.71
C THR A 62 -1.67 -12.53 -14.36
N VAL A 63 -2.04 -11.98 -15.52
CA VAL A 63 -1.25 -10.97 -16.23
C VAL A 63 -1.17 -9.68 -15.43
N TYR A 64 -2.31 -9.20 -14.93
CA TYR A 64 -2.38 -7.99 -14.11
C TYR A 64 -1.50 -8.11 -12.85
N HIS A 65 -1.63 -9.20 -12.11
CA HIS A 65 -0.89 -9.42 -10.88
C HIS A 65 0.62 -9.56 -11.14
N LEU A 66 1.02 -10.22 -12.23
CA LEU A 66 2.43 -10.27 -12.65
C LEU A 66 2.99 -8.86 -12.90
N ILE A 67 2.25 -8.00 -13.61
CA ILE A 67 2.65 -6.62 -13.86
C ILE A 67 2.82 -5.86 -12.53
N ILE A 68 1.86 -6.00 -11.62
CA ILE A 68 1.89 -5.34 -10.30
C ILE A 68 3.08 -5.81 -9.46
N VAL A 69 3.42 -7.10 -9.48
CA VAL A 69 4.59 -7.65 -8.79
C VAL A 69 5.88 -7.07 -9.38
N LEU A 70 6.03 -7.10 -10.71
CA LEU A 70 7.20 -6.54 -11.39
C LEU A 70 7.35 -5.04 -11.12
N LEU A 71 6.23 -4.31 -11.11
CA LEU A 71 6.22 -2.89 -10.79
C LEU A 71 6.61 -2.63 -9.33
N SER A 72 6.14 -3.45 -8.39
CA SER A 72 6.54 -3.35 -6.97
C SER A 72 8.04 -3.54 -6.80
N VAL A 73 8.61 -4.56 -7.45
CA VAL A 73 10.07 -4.80 -7.47
C VAL A 73 10.82 -3.61 -8.06
N PHE A 74 10.33 -3.08 -9.19
CA PHE A 74 10.93 -1.90 -9.82
C PHE A 74 10.92 -0.67 -8.89
N ILE A 75 9.80 -0.40 -8.21
CA ILE A 75 9.67 0.71 -7.25
C ILE A 75 10.67 0.55 -6.10
N ILE A 76 10.78 -0.66 -5.54
CA ILE A 76 11.74 -0.96 -4.48
C ILE A 76 13.15 -0.63 -4.98
N ILE A 77 13.59 -1.21 -6.10
CA ILE A 77 14.94 -0.99 -6.64
C ILE A 77 15.19 0.51 -6.90
N LYS A 78 14.22 1.20 -7.51
CA LYS A 78 14.35 2.61 -7.89
C LYS A 78 14.47 3.56 -6.69
N TYR A 79 13.77 3.28 -5.59
CA TYR A 79 13.62 4.23 -4.48
C TYR A 79 14.26 3.77 -3.16
N TRP A 80 14.89 2.59 -3.12
CA TRP A 80 15.41 1.97 -1.90
C TRP A 80 16.35 2.89 -1.11
N ASP A 81 17.37 3.41 -1.78
CA ASP A 81 18.48 4.10 -1.10
C ASP A 81 18.02 5.34 -0.34
N GLU A 82 17.06 6.07 -0.90
CA GLU A 82 16.55 7.33 -0.33
C GLU A 82 15.30 7.14 0.53
N TYR A 83 14.40 6.20 0.18
CA TYR A 83 13.03 6.15 0.70
C TYR A 83 12.62 4.82 1.37
N LYS A 84 13.61 4.01 1.78
CA LYS A 84 13.36 2.71 2.44
C LYS A 84 12.44 2.76 3.67
N ILE A 85 12.52 3.80 4.50
CA ILE A 85 11.72 3.86 5.74
C ILE A 85 10.23 3.98 5.42
N GLY A 86 9.88 4.89 4.51
CA GLY A 86 8.50 5.05 4.05
C GLY A 86 7.98 3.77 3.40
N MET A 87 8.78 3.14 2.53
CA MET A 87 8.40 1.88 1.88
C MET A 87 8.17 0.75 2.88
N ILE A 88 9.10 0.52 3.82
CA ILE A 88 8.99 -0.54 4.83
C ILE A 88 7.72 -0.35 5.66
N PHE A 89 7.49 0.84 6.22
CA PHE A 89 6.33 1.08 7.08
C PHE A 89 5.00 1.08 6.31
N SER A 90 5.00 1.44 5.02
CA SER A 90 3.80 1.32 4.17
C SER A 90 3.43 -0.13 3.83
N MET A 91 4.40 -1.04 3.85
CA MET A 91 4.22 -2.48 3.57
C MET A 91 4.13 -3.32 4.85
N LEU A 92 4.37 -2.72 6.02
CA LEU A 92 4.42 -3.47 7.28
C LEU A 92 3.12 -4.23 7.56
N PRO A 93 1.91 -3.67 7.34
CA PRO A 93 0.68 -4.43 7.57
C PRO A 93 0.53 -5.65 6.65
N ASP A 94 0.98 -5.56 5.39
CA ASP A 94 0.94 -6.70 4.44
C ASP A 94 1.74 -7.91 4.92
N LEU A 95 2.68 -7.75 5.87
CA LEU A 95 3.38 -8.88 6.46
C LEU A 95 2.43 -9.84 7.19
N ASP A 96 1.34 -9.35 7.80
CA ASP A 96 0.31 -10.23 8.36
C ASP A 96 -0.25 -11.14 7.28
N TRP A 97 -0.59 -10.56 6.13
CA TRP A 97 -1.17 -11.30 5.01
C TRP A 97 -0.19 -12.33 4.47
N VAL A 98 1.09 -11.96 4.28
CA VAL A 98 2.14 -12.87 3.80
C VAL A 98 2.33 -14.03 4.79
N ILE A 99 2.39 -13.78 6.08
CA ILE A 99 2.56 -14.82 7.11
C ILE A 99 1.35 -15.76 7.13
N LEU A 100 0.13 -15.22 7.09
CA LEU A 100 -1.10 -16.01 7.09
C LEU A 100 -1.24 -16.87 5.83
N HIS A 101 -0.99 -16.31 4.65
CA HIS A 101 -1.13 -17.04 3.39
C HIS A 101 -0.02 -18.07 3.21
N THR A 102 1.22 -17.76 3.62
CA THR A 102 2.33 -18.72 3.58
C THR A 102 2.09 -19.88 4.54
N SER A 103 1.62 -19.62 5.76
CA SER A 103 1.32 -20.68 6.73
C SER A 103 0.16 -21.58 6.29
N SER A 104 -0.85 -21.02 5.61
CA SER A 104 -1.94 -21.77 4.98
C SER A 104 -1.43 -22.66 3.84
N PHE A 105 -0.57 -22.11 2.96
CA PHE A 105 0.01 -22.85 1.84
C PHE A 105 0.82 -24.08 2.29
N PHE A 106 1.60 -23.95 3.36
CA PHE A 106 2.38 -25.07 3.91
C PHE A 106 1.60 -25.95 4.90
N SER A 107 0.28 -25.76 5.04
CA SER A 107 -0.57 -26.51 6.00
C SER A 107 -0.08 -26.45 7.46
N LEU A 108 0.72 -25.43 7.81
CA LEU A 108 1.26 -25.20 9.16
C LEU A 108 0.23 -24.54 10.10
N GLN A 109 -0.96 -24.24 9.58
CA GLN A 109 -2.05 -23.54 10.25
C GLN A 109 -2.51 -24.22 11.56
N LYS A 110 -2.31 -25.54 11.69
CA LYS A 110 -2.77 -26.30 12.87
C LYS A 110 -1.85 -26.22 14.09
N THR A 111 -0.59 -25.77 13.97
CA THR A 111 0.40 -26.04 15.01
C THR A 111 0.98 -24.82 15.72
N ILE A 112 0.91 -23.61 15.16
CA ILE A 112 1.68 -22.49 15.74
C ILE A 112 0.88 -21.18 15.91
N PHE A 113 -0.10 -20.83 15.05
CA PHE A 113 -0.69 -19.49 15.10
C PHE A 113 -2.18 -19.41 14.68
N GLN A 114 -3.08 -19.26 15.66
CA GLN A 114 -4.45 -18.73 15.46
C GLN A 114 -4.41 -17.20 15.30
N TYR A 115 -3.65 -16.70 14.33
CA TYR A 115 -3.42 -15.24 14.22
C TYR A 115 -4.54 -14.58 13.44
N GLU A 116 -5.31 -13.73 14.11
CA GLU A 116 -6.00 -12.64 13.42
C GLU A 116 -4.97 -11.65 12.87
N PRO A 117 -5.24 -10.97 11.75
CA PRO A 117 -4.32 -9.98 11.19
C PRO A 117 -4.24 -8.75 12.11
N ILE A 118 -3.26 -8.73 13.01
CA ILE A 118 -3.11 -7.74 14.08
C ILE A 118 -3.04 -6.32 13.52
N PHE A 119 -2.20 -6.08 12.52
CA PHE A 119 -2.01 -4.75 11.94
C PHE A 119 -3.24 -4.28 11.17
N HIS A 120 -3.91 -5.18 10.44
CA HIS A 120 -5.12 -4.81 9.71
C HIS A 120 -6.28 -4.50 10.65
N ASN A 121 -6.40 -5.21 11.78
CA ASN A 121 -7.43 -4.96 12.78
C ASN A 121 -7.31 -3.57 13.42
N ILE A 122 -6.11 -3.01 13.54
CA ILE A 122 -5.90 -1.64 14.05
C ILE A 122 -6.60 -0.60 13.14
N PHE A 123 -6.69 -0.86 11.84
CA PHE A 123 -7.31 0.07 10.90
C PHE A 123 -8.84 0.12 10.96
N ASN A 124 -9.49 -0.78 11.71
CA ASN A 124 -10.92 -0.65 12.04
C ASN A 124 -11.21 0.67 12.79
N LEU A 125 -10.21 1.25 13.46
CA LEU A 125 -10.35 2.58 14.08
C LEU A 125 -10.67 3.69 13.06
N LEU A 126 -10.26 3.53 11.80
CA LEU A 126 -10.56 4.50 10.74
C LEU A 126 -12.06 4.58 10.43
N ASP A 127 -12.86 3.57 10.79
CA ASP A 127 -14.32 3.59 10.61
C ASP A 127 -15.05 4.59 11.50
N PHE A 128 -14.39 5.05 12.57
CA PHE A 128 -14.92 6.07 13.47
C PHE A 128 -14.58 7.49 13.02
N ILE A 129 -13.74 7.66 11.98
CA ILE A 129 -13.29 8.95 11.49
C ILE A 129 -14.10 9.31 10.23
N PRO A 130 -14.92 10.39 10.24
CA PRO A 130 -15.88 10.67 9.18
C PRO A 130 -15.36 10.59 7.74
N PRO A 131 -14.25 11.27 7.34
CA PRO A 131 -13.77 11.19 5.96
C PRO A 131 -13.46 9.76 5.50
N PHE A 132 -12.94 8.90 6.39
CA PHE A 132 -12.57 7.52 6.06
C PHE A 132 -13.76 6.56 6.09
N LYS A 133 -14.76 6.84 6.95
CA LYS A 133 -16.01 6.07 7.00
C LYS A 133 -16.77 6.08 5.67
N TYR A 134 -16.72 7.19 4.93
CA TYR A 134 -17.36 7.30 3.62
C TYR A 134 -16.75 6.39 2.55
N PHE A 135 -15.52 5.89 2.74
CA PHE A 135 -14.94 4.93 1.79
C PHE A 135 -15.65 3.58 1.83
N ASN A 136 -16.30 3.22 2.94
CA ASN A 136 -17.08 1.99 3.05
C ASN A 136 -18.34 1.99 2.17
N SER A 137 -18.81 3.16 1.73
CA SER A 137 -19.96 3.29 0.82
C SER A 137 -19.58 3.28 -0.66
N LEU A 138 -18.29 3.18 -1.00
CA LEU A 138 -17.85 3.03 -2.39
C LEU A 138 -18.33 1.69 -2.97
N PRO A 139 -18.61 1.63 -4.28
CA PRO A 139 -19.05 0.39 -4.91
C PRO A 139 -17.93 -0.65 -4.91
N ASP A 140 -18.32 -1.91 -4.86
CA ASP A 140 -17.36 -3.02 -4.86
C ASP A 140 -16.96 -3.38 -6.30
N LEU A 141 -15.71 -3.08 -6.64
CA LEU A 141 -15.07 -3.35 -7.92
C LEU A 141 -13.92 -4.36 -7.77
N SER A 142 -13.79 -5.01 -6.62
CA SER A 142 -12.71 -5.95 -6.29
C SER A 142 -12.52 -7.08 -7.31
N LEU A 143 -13.62 -7.55 -7.92
CA LEU A 143 -13.63 -8.62 -8.92
C LEU A 143 -13.81 -8.12 -10.36
N ARG A 144 -13.89 -6.80 -10.55
CA ARG A 144 -14.23 -6.17 -11.82
C ARG A 144 -13.00 -5.51 -12.45
N TRP A 145 -12.76 -5.77 -13.74
CA TRP A 145 -11.59 -5.24 -14.45
C TRP A 145 -11.54 -3.71 -14.44
N GLU A 146 -12.69 -3.03 -14.34
CA GLU A 146 -12.78 -1.58 -14.21
C GLU A 146 -12.04 -1.07 -12.96
N GLY A 147 -12.02 -1.87 -11.89
CA GLY A 147 -11.24 -1.58 -10.69
C GLY A 147 -9.74 -1.50 -10.95
N ALA A 148 -9.21 -2.18 -11.98
CA ALA A 148 -7.79 -2.14 -12.32
C ALA A 148 -7.42 -0.81 -13.00
N VAL A 149 -8.36 -0.23 -13.75
CA VAL A 149 -8.21 1.12 -14.32
C VAL A 149 -8.15 2.16 -13.21
N LEU A 150 -9.01 2.03 -12.20
CA LEU A 150 -9.00 2.91 -11.03
C LEU A 150 -7.70 2.80 -10.23
N GLU A 151 -7.24 1.58 -9.95
CA GLU A 151 -5.94 1.35 -9.29
C GLU A 151 -4.80 2.03 -10.06
N SER A 152 -4.76 1.81 -11.37
CA SER A 152 -3.76 2.40 -12.26
C SER A 152 -3.83 3.93 -12.23
N GLY A 153 -5.03 4.50 -12.21
CA GLY A 153 -5.25 5.94 -12.08
C GLY A 153 -4.71 6.51 -10.76
N VAL A 154 -5.00 5.85 -9.64
CA VAL A 154 -4.47 6.24 -8.31
C VAL A 154 -2.94 6.18 -8.32
N LEU A 155 -2.37 5.10 -8.84
CA LEU A 155 -0.92 4.91 -8.91
C LEU A 155 -0.25 5.99 -9.77
N LEU A 156 -0.82 6.31 -10.94
CA LEU A 156 -0.32 7.37 -11.82
C LEU A 156 -0.40 8.75 -11.15
N ILE A 157 -1.47 9.03 -10.41
CA ILE A 157 -1.60 10.28 -9.62
C ILE A 157 -0.50 10.35 -8.57
N LEU A 158 -0.24 9.28 -7.82
CA LEU A 158 0.83 9.26 -6.81
C LEU A 158 2.21 9.45 -7.43
N ILE A 159 2.49 8.78 -8.55
CA ILE A 159 3.74 8.98 -9.31
C ILE A 159 3.86 10.43 -9.78
N PHE A 160 2.79 11.02 -10.31
CA PHE A 160 2.78 12.42 -10.71
C PHE A 160 3.07 13.35 -9.53
N LEU A 161 2.47 13.11 -8.36
CA LEU A 161 2.73 13.90 -7.15
C LEU A 161 4.19 13.80 -6.71
N ILE A 162 4.84 12.64 -6.83
CA ILE A 162 6.29 12.50 -6.57
C ILE A 162 7.09 13.43 -7.48
N HIS A 163 6.77 13.48 -8.78
CA HIS A 163 7.46 14.35 -9.74
C HIS A 163 7.23 15.84 -9.44
N VAL A 164 6.02 16.22 -9.03
CA VAL A 164 5.70 17.60 -8.62
C VAL A 164 6.51 17.99 -7.39
N VAL A 165 6.64 17.10 -6.41
CA VAL A 165 7.45 17.36 -5.21
C VAL A 165 8.93 17.48 -5.57
N ASP A 166 9.44 16.68 -6.51
CA ASP A 166 10.82 16.81 -7.02
C ASP A 166 11.09 18.12 -7.75
N GLY A 167 10.12 18.61 -8.52
CA GLY A 167 10.23 19.92 -9.16
C GLY A 167 10.42 21.04 -8.14
N ARG A 168 9.69 20.97 -7.01
CA ARG A 168 9.78 21.98 -5.95
C ARG A 168 11.11 21.94 -5.20
N THR A 169 11.64 20.76 -4.89
CA THR A 169 12.91 20.65 -4.14
C THR A 169 14.10 21.15 -4.94
N LYS A 170 14.08 21.01 -6.27
CA LYS A 170 15.11 21.56 -7.16
C LYS A 170 15.10 23.09 -7.24
N THR A 171 13.96 23.74 -7.03
CA THR A 171 13.86 25.21 -7.07
C THR A 171 14.25 25.91 -5.77
N THR A 172 14.35 25.16 -4.66
CA THR A 172 14.63 25.70 -3.31
C THR A 172 16.07 25.52 -2.84
N ASN A 173 16.91 24.83 -3.62
CA ASN A 173 18.34 24.65 -3.39
C ASN A 173 19.13 25.50 -4.39
#